data_AF-A0A9E5I9R4-F1
#
_entry.id   AF-A0A9E5I9R4-F1
#
_cell.length_a   1.000
_cell.length_b   1.000
_cell.length_c   1.000
_cell.angle_alpha   90.00
_cell.angle_beta   90.00
_cell.angle_gamma   90.00
#
_symmetry.space_group_name_H-M   'P 1'
#
loop_
_entity.id
_entity.type
_entity.pdbx_description
1 polymer ?
#
loop_
_entity_poly.entity_id
_entity_poly.type
_entity_poly.pdbx_seq_one_letter_code
_entity_poly.pdbx_strand_id
1 'polypeptide(L)' 'MDKQNIRIKLRAYDHKVLDQSTIEIVNTAKRTGAQVRGPIPLPTRKEIFTVLRSPHIDKKSREQFETRTHKRMI' A
#
# COMPACT_ATOMS: atom_id res chain seq x y z
N MET A 1 -6.16 29.52 -16.54
CA MET A 1 -5.99 28.12 -17.03
C MET A 1 -6.19 27.22 -15.84
N ASP A 2 -7.25 26.42 -15.83
CA ASP A 2 -7.54 25.49 -14.74
C ASP A 2 -6.36 24.53 -14.54
N LYS A 3 -5.74 24.60 -13.37
CA LYS A 3 -4.74 23.62 -12.95
C LYS A 3 -5.47 22.30 -12.71
N GLN A 4 -5.44 21.41 -13.69
CA GLN A 4 -5.89 20.04 -13.52
C GLN A 4 -4.99 19.32 -12.52
N ASN A 5 -5.49 19.17 -11.29
CA ASN A 5 -4.79 18.45 -10.22
C ASN A 5 -5.26 17.00 -10.21
N ILE A 6 -4.45 16.10 -10.77
CA ILE A 6 -4.67 14.65 -10.70
C ILE A 6 -4.00 14.13 -9.44
N ARG A 7 -4.71 13.30 -8.67
CA ARG A 7 -4.18 12.69 -7.43
C ARG A 7 -4.32 11.18 -7.53
N ILE A 8 -3.19 10.48 -7.49
CA ILE A 8 -3.12 9.04 -7.70
C ILE A 8 -2.86 8.37 -6.35
N LYS A 9 -3.72 7.41 -5.97
CA LYS A 9 -3.56 6.64 -4.74
C LYS A 9 -3.29 5.18 -5.08
N LEU A 10 -2.07 4.74 -4.79
CA LEU A 10 -1.64 3.37 -5.04
C LEU A 10 -1.77 2.55 -3.75
N ARG A 11 -2.24 1.30 -3.88
CA ARG A 11 -2.40 0.36 -2.78
C ARG A 11 -1.88 -1.00 -3.20
N ALA A 12 -1.09 -1.64 -2.37
CA ALA A 12 -0.61 -3.00 -2.61
C ALA A 12 -0.34 -3.74 -1.29
N TYR A 13 -0.27 -5.07 -1.38
CA TYR A 13 0.10 -5.93 -0.26
C TYR A 13 1.62 -6.03 -0.09
N ASP A 14 2.38 -6.01 -1.20
CA ASP A 14 3.84 -5.94 -1.17
C ASP A 14 4.32 -4.50 -1.40
N HIS A 15 5.19 -4.03 -0.52
CA HIS A 15 5.81 -2.72 -0.62
C HIS A 15 6.84 -2.64 -1.76
N LYS A 16 7.55 -3.72 -2.08
CA LYS A 16 8.60 -3.70 -3.11
C LYS A 16 8.04 -3.37 -4.49
N VAL A 17 6.97 -4.08 -4.87
CA VAL A 17 6.25 -3.85 -6.13
C VAL A 17 5.65 -2.44 -6.16
N LEU A 18 5.08 -2.00 -5.05
CA LEU A 18 4.50 -0.67 -4.93
C LEU A 18 5.52 0.44 -5.14
N ASP A 19 6.70 0.31 -4.52
CA ASP A 19 7.76 1.30 -4.63
C ASP A 19 8.33 1.33 -6.06
N GLN A 20 8.54 0.17 -6.70
CA GLN A 20 8.93 0.08 -8.11
C GLN A 20 7.92 0.80 -9.03
N SER A 21 6.63 0.48 -8.91
CA SER A 21 5.59 1.11 -9.71
C SER A 21 5.47 2.61 -9.45
N THR A 22 5.64 3.08 -8.20
CA THR A 22 5.65 4.52 -7.93
C THR A 22 6.79 5.24 -8.64
N ILE A 23 7.98 4.65 -8.67
CA ILE A 23 9.14 5.25 -9.33
C ILE A 23 8.91 5.34 -10.84
N GLU A 24 8.37 4.29 -11.45
CA GLU A 24 8.03 4.26 -12.87
C GLU A 24 6.99 5.33 -13.25
N ILE A 25 5.92 5.48 -12.44
CA ILE A 25 4.89 6.51 -12.65
C ILE A 25 5.48 7.92 -12.49
N VAL A 26 6.34 8.13 -11.49
CA VAL A 26 6.99 9.42 -11.27
C VAL A 26 7.93 9.76 -12.43
N ASN A 27 8.70 8.79 -12.93
CA ASN A 27 9.62 9.01 -14.04
C ASN A 27 8.89 9.31 -15.36
N THR A 28 7.77 8.63 -15.61
CA THR A 28 6.92 8.90 -16.79
C THR A 28 6.26 10.27 -16.70
N ALA A 29 5.70 10.65 -15.54
CA ALA A 29 5.11 11.98 -15.32
C ALA A 29 6.14 13.13 -15.41
N LYS A 30 7.38 12.91 -14.94
CA LYS A 30 8.47 13.87 -15.13
C LYS A 30 8.85 14.03 -16.61
N ARG A 31 8.86 12.93 -17.37
CA ARG A 31 9.19 12.96 -18.82
C ARG A 31 8.14 13.73 -19.63
N THR A 32 6.87 13.69 -19.22
CA THR A 32 5.79 14.46 -19.87
C THR A 32 5.74 15.93 -19.44
N GLY A 33 6.62 16.37 -18.54
CA GLY A 33 6.69 17.76 -18.08
C GLY A 33 5.67 18.14 -17.00
N ALA A 34 4.98 17.16 -16.39
CA ALA A 34 4.05 17.43 -15.30
C ALA A 34 4.80 17.76 -13.99
N GLN A 35 4.28 18.70 -13.20
CA GLN A 35 4.78 18.95 -11.85
C GLN A 35 4.31 17.85 -10.90
N VAL A 36 5.24 17.04 -10.41
CA VAL A 36 4.95 15.89 -9.53
C VAL A 36 5.32 16.23 -8.10
N ARG A 37 4.37 16.02 -7.16
CA ARG A 37 4.72 15.88 -5.74
C ARG A 37 5.17 14.44 -5.55
N GLY A 38 6.40 14.25 -5.05
CA GLY A 38 7.04 12.94 -4.95
C GLY A 38 6.18 11.90 -4.21
N PRO A 39 6.52 10.61 -4.28
CA PRO A 39 5.69 9.55 -3.70
C PRO A 39 5.59 9.74 -2.18
N ILE A 40 4.41 10.15 -1.71
CA ILE A 40 4.13 10.37 -0.28
C ILE A 40 3.73 9.02 0.34
N PRO A 41 4.53 8.46 1.27
CA PRO A 41 4.15 7.25 1.98
C PRO A 41 3.03 7.58 2.97
N LEU A 42 1.91 6.86 2.85
CA LEU A 42 0.83 6.94 3.84
C LEU A 42 0.95 5.79 4.83
N PRO A 43 0.41 5.94 6.06
CA PRO A 43 0.40 4.88 7.06
C PRO A 43 -0.15 3.56 6.51
N THR A 44 0.60 2.49 6.72
CA THR A 44 0.20 1.13 6.34
C THR A 44 -0.97 0.71 7.22
N ARG A 45 -2.00 0.12 6.61
CA ARG A 45 -3.06 -0.52 7.40
C ARG A 45 -2.63 -1.94 7.71
N LYS A 46 -2.67 -2.28 8.99
CA LYS A 46 -2.40 -3.61 9.51
C LYS A 46 -3.68 -4.16 10.11
N GLU A 47 -4.19 -5.24 9.52
CA GLU A 47 -5.36 -5.97 10.02
C GLU A 47 -4.86 -7.30 10.57
N ILE A 48 -5.17 -7.58 11.84
CA ILE A 48 -4.70 -8.76 12.56
C ILE A 48 -5.89 -9.67 12.81
N PHE A 49 -5.76 -10.94 12.43
CA PHE A 49 -6.78 -11.97 12.59
C PHE A 49 -6.23 -13.09 13.47
N THR A 50 -6.93 -13.38 14.56
CA THR A 50 -6.58 -14.50 15.45
C THR A 50 -7.53 -15.66 15.20
N VAL A 51 -7.00 -16.84 14.86
CA VAL A 51 -7.78 -18.06 14.63
C VAL A 51 -7.29 -19.16 15.59
N LEU A 52 -8.19 -20.06 15.99
CA LEU A 52 -7.80 -21.28 16.72
C LEU A 52 -7.14 -22.26 15.74
N ARG A 53 -6.04 -22.89 16.13
CA ARG A 53 -5.37 -23.88 15.27
C ARG A 53 -6.14 -25.19 15.16
N SER A 54 -6.77 -25.61 16.26
CA SER A 54 -7.55 -26.84 16.33
C SER A 54 -9.05 -26.52 16.30
N PRO A 55 -9.87 -27.33 15.59
CA PRO A 55 -11.32 -27.19 15.64
C PRO A 55 -11.92 -27.59 17.00
N HIS A 56 -11.20 -28.33 17.85
CA HIS A 56 -11.71 -28.84 19.12
C HIS A 56 -10.68 -28.81 20.27
N ILE A 57 -11.16 -28.53 21.49
CA ILE A 57 -10.43 -28.55 22.79
C ILE A 57 -9.30 -27.51 22.97
N ASP A 58 -8.44 -27.27 21.99
CA ASP A 58 -7.19 -26.50 22.20
C ASP A 58 -7.34 -24.97 22.11
N LYS A 59 -8.10 -24.36 23.04
CA LYS A 59 -8.39 -22.91 23.04
C LYS A 59 -7.18 -21.98 23.29
N LYS A 60 -6.09 -22.53 23.86
CA LYS A 60 -4.82 -21.82 24.07
C LYS A 60 -3.93 -21.82 22.83
N SER A 61 -4.16 -22.73 21.89
CA SER A 61 -3.42 -22.81 20.63
C SER A 61 -4.02 -21.86 19.61
N ARG A 62 -3.45 -20.66 19.50
CA ARG A 62 -3.88 -19.60 18.58
C ARG A 62 -2.84 -19.35 17.50
N GLU A 63 -3.31 -18.96 16.33
CA GLU A 63 -2.50 -18.49 15.22
C GLU A 63 -2.89 -17.06 14.89
N GLN A 64 -1.89 -16.25 14.55
CA GLN A 64 -2.04 -14.83 14.28
C GLN A 64 -1.67 -14.60 12.83
N PHE A 65 -2.65 -14.22 12.03
CA PHE A 65 -2.46 -13.79 10.65
C PHE A 65 -2.53 -12.28 10.57
N GLU A 66 -1.84 -11.70 9.60
CA GLU A 66 -1.91 -10.28 9.34
C GLU A 66 -2.00 -9.98 7.84
N THR A 67 -2.85 -9.02 7.51
CA THR A 67 -2.89 -8.41 6.18
C THR A 67 -2.32 -7.00 6.29
N ARG A 68 -1.26 -6.72 5.52
CA ARG A 68 -0.66 -5.38 5.43
C ARG A 68 -1.05 -4.74 4.11
N THR A 69 -1.70 -3.58 4.16
CA THR A 69 -1.93 -2.75 2.97
C THR A 69 -1.02 -1.54 3.00
N HIS A 70 -0.07 -1.49 2.08
CA HIS A 70 0.79 -0.34 1.85
C HIS A 70 0.09 0.67 0.94
N LYS A 71 0.31 1.96 1.21
CA LYS A 71 -0.36 3.05 0.51
C LYS A 71 0.68 4.11 0.11
N ARG A 72 0.64 4.52 -1.15
CA ARG A 72 1.42 5.64 -1.69
C ARG A 72 0.49 6.64 -2.35
N MET A 73 0.86 7.90 -2.30
CA MET A 73 0.11 8.99 -2.92
C MET A 73 1.05 9.81 -3.78
N ILE A 74 0.63 10.06 -5.02
CA ILE A 74 1.30 10.90 -6.02
C ILE A 74 0.33 12.03 -6.40
#